data_AF-A0A7V9RW50-F1
#
_entry.id   AF-A0A7V9RW50-F1
#
_cell.length_a   1.000
_cell.length_b   1.000
_cell.length_c   1.000
_cell.angle_alpha   90.00
_cell.angle_beta   90.00
_cell.angle_gamma   90.00
#
_symmetry.space_group_name_H-M   'P 1'
#
loop_
_entity.id
_entity.type
_entity.pdbx_description
1 polymer ?
#
loop_
_entity_poly.entity_id
_entity_poly.type
_entity_poly.pdbx_seq_one_letter_code
_entity_poly.pdbx_strand_id
1 'polypeptide(L)' 'MPSVGPMEIVIIMVIALIVLGPKKLPEMGRSVGRGMREFKNAVSMDTSDDDDSESESRRSKKDREQVGSGG' A
#
# COMPACT_ATOMS: atom_id res chain seq x y z
N MET A 1 17.29 -20.60 -24.22
CA MET A 1 17.66 -19.48 -23.31
C MET A 1 17.04 -19.78 -21.96
N PRO A 2 17.76 -19.72 -20.83
CA PRO A 2 17.14 -19.89 -19.53
C PRO A 2 16.12 -18.76 -19.35
N SER A 3 14.84 -19.10 -19.43
CA SER A 3 13.75 -18.20 -19.13
C SER A 3 13.61 -18.17 -17.61
N VAL A 4 13.92 -17.04 -17.00
CA VAL A 4 13.61 -16.80 -15.59
C VAL A 4 12.11 -16.94 -15.41
N GLY A 5 11.70 -18.08 -14.87
CA GLY A 5 10.31 -18.41 -14.65
C GLY A 5 9.80 -17.70 -13.38
N PRO A 6 8.47 -17.69 -13.19
CA PRO A 6 7.87 -17.25 -11.93
C PRO A 6 8.47 -17.97 -10.71
N MET A 7 8.90 -19.24 -10.89
CA MET A 7 9.57 -20.04 -9.86
C MET A 7 10.95 -19.49 -9.47
N GLU A 8 11.82 -19.12 -10.42
CA GLU A 8 13.11 -18.48 -10.10
C GLU A 8 12.90 -17.18 -9.32
N ILE A 9 11.93 -16.36 -9.74
CA ILE A 9 11.63 -15.08 -9.09
C ILE A 9 11.21 -15.31 -7.63
N VAL A 10 10.39 -16.32 -7.36
CA VAL A 10 9.98 -16.67 -5.99
C VAL A 10 11.18 -17.09 -5.14
N ILE A 11 12.10 -17.89 -5.67
CA ILE A 11 13.30 -18.31 -4.94
C ILE A 11 14.16 -17.09 -4.56
N ILE A 12 14.37 -16.17 -5.50
CA ILE A 12 15.12 -14.93 -5.25
C ILE A 12 14.39 -14.09 -4.20
N MET A 13 13.07 -13.98 -4.27
CA MET A 13 12.26 -13.28 -3.28
C MET A 13 12.42 -13.87 -1.88
N VAL A 14 12.42 -15.20 -1.72
CA VAL A 14 12.64 -15.84 -0.42
C VAL A 14 14.02 -15.49 0.14
N ILE A 15 15.07 -15.55 -0.67
CA ILE A 15 16.43 -15.18 -0.23
C ILE A 15 16.49 -13.70 0.17
N ALA A 16 15.91 -12.81 -0.63
CA ALA A 16 15.84 -11.38 -0.33
C ALA A 16 15.05 -11.10 0.96
N LEU A 17 13.96 -11.82 1.21
CA LEU A 17 13.17 -11.76 2.43
C LEU A 17 13.94 -12.24 3.66
N ILE A 18 14.87 -13.17 3.53
CA ILE A 18 15.74 -13.60 4.65
C ILE A 18 16.76 -12.49 4.97
N VAL A 19 17.38 -11.89 3.96
CA VAL A 19 18.41 -10.86 4.13
C VAL A 19 17.81 -9.54 4.63
N LEU A 20 16.73 -9.06 4.01
CA LEU A 20 16.05 -7.81 4.41
C LEU A 20 15.07 -8.04 5.57
N GLY A 21 14.47 -9.22 5.67
CA GLY A 21 13.38 -9.51 6.61
C GLY A 21 11.99 -9.27 5.98
N PRO A 22 11.01 -10.17 6.18
CA PRO A 22 9.70 -10.08 5.56
C PRO A 22 8.86 -8.89 6.01
N LYS A 23 9.20 -8.27 7.14
CA LYS A 23 8.56 -7.05 7.64
C LYS A 23 9.09 -5.79 6.97
N LYS A 24 10.33 -5.77 6.47
CA LYS A 24 10.94 -4.57 5.89
C LYS A 24 10.42 -4.25 4.48
N LEU A 25 10.12 -5.26 3.66
CA LEU A 25 9.52 -5.05 2.34
C LEU A 25 8.18 -4.28 2.40
N PRO A 26 7.17 -4.68 3.20
CA PRO A 26 5.91 -3.94 3.28
C PRO A 26 6.06 -2.58 3.98
N GLU A 27 6.99 -2.46 4.92
CA GLU A 27 7.28 -1.18 5.58
C GLU A 27 7.85 -0.14 4.60
N MET A 28 8.87 -0.54 3.82
CA MET A 28 9.45 0.28 2.76
C MET A 28 8.45 0.54 1.62
N GLY A 29 7.64 -0.46 1.25
CA GLY A 29 6.58 -0.29 0.25
C GLY A 29 5.51 0.72 0.69
N ARG A 30 5.17 0.79 1.98
CA ARG A 30 4.22 1.79 2.50
C ARG A 30 4.79 3.21 2.52
N SER A 31 6.08 3.38 2.82
CA SER A 31 6.72 4.70 2.76
C SER A 31 6.88 5.17 1.32
N VAL A 32 7.38 4.31 0.44
CA VAL A 32 7.53 4.59 -1.00
C VAL A 32 6.16 4.82 -1.64
N GLY A 33 5.15 4.01 -1.32
CA GLY A 33 3.81 4.14 -1.88
C GLY A 33 3.13 5.46 -1.50
N ARG A 34 3.34 5.96 -0.27
CA ARG A 34 2.86 7.30 0.14
C ARG A 34 3.56 8.39 -0.64
N GLY A 35 4.89 8.34 -0.72
CA GLY A 35 5.67 9.32 -1.50
C GLY A 35 5.32 9.28 -2.99
N MET A 36 5.06 8.10 -3.56
CA MET A 36 4.68 7.95 -4.95
C MET A 36 3.25 8.44 -5.23
N ARG A 37 2.33 8.30 -4.25
CA ARG A 37 0.99 8.91 -4.32
C ARG A 37 1.06 10.43 -4.27
N GLU A 38 1.85 10.98 -3.35
CA GLU A 38 2.07 12.44 -3.25
C GLU A 38 2.76 12.98 -4.50
N PHE A 39 3.77 12.28 -5.02
CA PHE A 39 4.44 12.62 -6.27
C PHE A 39 3.48 12.56 -7.46
N LYS A 40 2.66 11.50 -7.57
CA LYS A 40 1.63 11.39 -8.61
C LYS A 40 0.63 12.55 -8.50
N ASN A 41 0.16 12.86 -7.30
CA ASN A 41 -0.79 13.98 -7.09
C ASN A 41 -0.17 15.33 -7.49
N ALA A 42 1.10 15.55 -7.17
CA ALA A 42 1.81 16.78 -7.54
C ALA A 42 2.03 16.88 -9.06
N VAL A 43 2.33 15.76 -9.73
CA VAL A 43 2.51 15.72 -11.19
C VAL A 43 1.16 15.78 -11.93
N SER A 44 0.12 15.15 -11.41
CA SER A 44 -1.23 15.13 -12.00
C SER A 44 -1.99 16.44 -11.79
N MET A 45 -1.71 17.23 -10.75
CA MET A 45 -2.32 18.56 -10.59
C MET A 45 -1.99 19.55 -11.72
N ASP A 46 -0.88 19.35 -12.44
CA ASP A 46 -0.53 20.13 -13.64
C ASP A 46 -1.12 19.56 -14.94
N THR A 47 -1.75 18.38 -14.91
CA THR A 47 -2.30 17.69 -16.10
C THR A 47 -3.68 17.10 -15.77
N SER A 48 -4.68 17.98 -15.67
CA SER A 48 -6.12 17.68 -15.70
C SER A 48 -6.70 16.83 -14.56
N ASP A 49 -7.88 17.28 -14.12
CA ASP A 49 -8.83 16.67 -13.19
C ASP A 49 -8.99 15.13 -13.31
N ASP A 50 -9.44 14.54 -12.19
CA ASP A 50 -9.89 13.14 -11.98
C ASP A 50 -8.80 12.08 -11.66
N ASP A 51 -8.60 11.78 -10.37
CA ASP A 51 -8.64 10.38 -9.84
C ASP A 51 -8.53 10.33 -8.30
N ASP A 52 -9.60 10.74 -7.60
CA ASP A 52 -9.80 10.46 -6.17
C ASP A 52 -10.37 9.04 -5.99
N SER A 53 -9.54 8.02 -6.22
CA SER A 53 -9.87 6.62 -5.91
C SER A 53 -9.31 6.20 -4.53
N GLU A 54 -10.26 6.12 -3.58
CA GLU A 54 -10.37 5.18 -2.46
C GLU A 54 -9.18 4.98 -1.49
N SER A 55 -9.31 5.55 -0.28
CA SER A 55 -9.06 4.79 0.97
C SER A 55 -9.63 5.45 2.24
N GLU A 56 -10.80 6.10 2.16
CA GLU A 56 -11.57 6.56 3.34
C GLU A 56 -12.58 5.46 3.79
N SER A 57 -12.15 4.19 3.85
CA SER A 57 -13.07 3.05 4.10
C SER A 57 -13.06 2.50 5.54
N ARG A 58 -12.31 3.05 6.50
CA ARG A 58 -12.23 2.39 7.84
C ARG A 58 -12.33 3.26 9.10
N ARG A 59 -12.61 4.56 9.02
CA ARG A 59 -12.82 5.40 10.22
C ARG A 59 -14.28 5.69 10.60
N SER A 60 -15.27 5.27 9.81
CA SER A 60 -16.68 5.68 10.03
C SER A 60 -17.62 4.62 10.65
N LYS A 61 -17.13 3.46 11.14
CA LYS A 61 -18.03 2.39 11.63
C LYS A 61 -17.92 1.96 13.10
N LYS A 62 -17.08 2.56 13.96
CA LYS A 62 -16.98 2.13 15.37
C LYS A 62 -17.55 3.09 16.42
N ASP A 63 -17.78 4.37 16.09
CA ASP A 63 -18.19 5.36 17.10
C ASP A 63 -19.72 5.50 17.28
N ARG A 64 -20.53 4.83 16.46
CA ARG A 64 -22.00 4.87 16.58
C ARG A 64 -22.60 3.85 17.56
N GLU A 65 -21.81 2.94 18.11
CA GLU A 65 -22.32 1.88 19.00
C GLU A 65 -22.37 2.31 20.49
N GLN A 66 -21.74 3.43 20.87
CA GLN A 66 -21.73 3.91 22.26
C GLN A 66 -22.85 4.90 22.64
N VAL A 67 -23.72 5.31 21.69
CA VAL A 67 -24.81 6.27 21.98
C VAL A 67 -26.16 5.55 22.22
N GLY A 68 -26.20 4.22 22.13
CA GLY A 68 -27.43 3.41 22.25
C GLY A 68 -27.70 2.77 23.62
N SER A 69 -26.89 3.03 24.65
CA SER A 69 -27.11 2.45 25.98
C SER A 69 -26.89 3.50 27.07
N GLY A 70 -28.00 4.03 27.59
CA GLY A 70 -27.97 4.84 28.81
C GLY A 70 -29.15 5.79 28.95
N GLY A 71 -30.26 5.27 29.48
CA GLY A 71 -31.18 5.97 30.40
C GLY A 71 -32.01 7.12 29.85
#